data_AF-A0A3D2VRV8-F1
#
_entry.id   AF-A0A3D2VRV8-F1
#
_cell.length_a   1.000
_cell.length_b   1.000
_cell.length_c   1.000
_cell.angle_alpha   90.00
_cell.angle_beta   90.00
_cell.angle_gamma   90.00
#
_symmetry.space_group_name_H-M   'P 1'
#
loop_
_entity.id
_entity.type
_entity.pdbx_description
1 polymer ?
#
loop_
_entity_poly.entity_id
_entity_poly.type
_entity_poly.pdbx_seq_one_letter_code
_entity_poly.pdbx_strand_id
1 'polypeptide(L)' 'MSEPRHANRLIHETSPYLRQHAHNPVAWQ' A
#
# COMPACT_ATOMS: atom_id res chain seq x y z
N MET A 1 17.83 -11.50 -0.18
CA MET A 1 17.58 -10.06 -0.36
C MET A 1 16.09 -9.86 -0.24
N SER A 2 15.62 -9.25 0.85
CA SER A 2 14.20 -9.04 1.07
C SER A 2 13.70 -8.04 0.04
N GLU A 3 12.90 -8.48 -0.92
CA GLU A 3 12.27 -7.61 -1.91
C GLU A 3 11.54 -6.47 -1.18
N PRO A 4 11.70 -5.21 -1.62
CA PRO A 4 10.96 -4.10 -1.02
C PRO A 4 9.48 -4.40 -1.24
N ARG A 5 8.75 -4.67 -0.14
CA ARG A 5 7.30 -4.83 -0.17
C ARG A 5 6.72 -3.63 -0.92
N HIS A 6 6.22 -3.85 -2.13
CA HIS A 6 5.64 -2.80 -2.96
C HIS A 6 4.40 -2.26 -2.25
N ALA A 7 4.58 -1.15 -1.53
CA ALA A 7 3.48 -0.36 -1.03
C ALA A 7 3.06 0.62 -2.14
N ASN A 8 1.78 0.63 -2.48
CA ASN A 8 1.19 1.59 -3.39
C ASN A 8 0.94 2.95 -2.68
N ARG A 9 0.34 3.92 -3.39
CA ARG A 9 0.09 5.28 -2.87
C ARG A 9 -0.76 5.32 -1.59
N LEU A 10 -1.55 4.28 -1.31
CA LEU A 10 -2.43 4.23 -0.13
C LEU A 10 -1.66 4.21 1.20
N ILE A 11 -0.34 3.98 1.20
CA ILE A 11 0.46 4.01 2.43
C ILE A 11 0.46 5.39 3.11
N HIS A 12 0.21 6.45 2.35
CA HIS A 12 0.16 7.83 2.83
C HIS A 12 -1.25 8.28 3.24
N GLU A 13 -2.26 7.45 3.03
CA GLU A 13 -3.63 7.77 3.42
C GLU A 13 -3.80 7.78 4.95
N THR A 14 -4.68 8.63 5.45
CA THR A 14 -4.96 8.72 6.89
C THR A 14 -5.91 7.61 7.36
N SER A 15 -6.78 7.15 6.45
CA SER A 15 -7.73 6.08 6.72
C SER A 15 -7.01 4.75 7.05
N PRO A 16 -7.29 4.12 8.21
CA PRO A 16 -6.73 2.81 8.56
C PRO A 16 -7.08 1.73 7.52
N TYR A 17 -8.29 1.83 6.95
CA TYR A 17 -8.77 0.92 5.91
C TYR A 17 -7.94 1.03 4.63
N LEU A 18 -7.66 2.25 4.17
CA LEU A 18 -6.87 2.47 2.94
C LEU A 18 -5.42 2.00 3.13
N ARG A 19 -4.81 2.28 4.28
CA ARG A 19 -3.44 1.81 4.57
C ARG A 19 -3.33 0.28 4.64
N GLN A 20 -4.39 -0.41 5.05
CA GLN A 20 -4.41 -1.88 5.03
C GLN A 20 -4.31 -2.46 3.60
N HIS A 21 -4.78 -1.71 2.60
CA HIS A 21 -4.68 -2.07 1.19
C HIS A 21 -3.41 -1.55 0.50
N ALA A 22 -2.53 -0.86 1.23
CA ALA A 22 -1.31 -0.32 0.66
C ALA A 22 -0.37 -1.39 0.09
N HIS A 23 -0.44 -2.62 0.60
CA HIS A 23 0.40 -3.74 0.15
C HIS A 23 -0.26 -4.61 -0.93
N ASN A 24 -1.45 -4.24 -1.41
CA ASN A 24 -2.08 -4.96 -2.49
C ASN A 24 -1.33 -4.66 -3.80
N PRO A 25 -1.08 -5.67 -4.66
CA PRO A 25 -0.41 -5.48 -5.95
C PRO A 25 -1.23 -4.63 -6.93
N VAL A 26 -2.51 -4.44 -6.62
CA VAL A 26 -3.38 -3.49 -7.31
C VAL A 26 -2.95 -2.07 -6.96
N ALA A 27 -2.47 -1.34 -7.97
CA ALA A 27 -2.24 0.08 -7.88
C ALA A 27 -3.59 0.81 -7.94
N TRP A 28 -4.24 0.96 -6.79
CA TRP A 28 -5.39 1.84 -6.64
C TRP A 28 -4.94 3.28 -6.94
N GLN A 29 -5.58 3.93 -7.92
CA GLN A 29 -5.27 5.32 -8.28
C GLN A 29 -6.08 6.30 -7.48
#